data_AF-A0A4R8LPF3-F1
#
_entry.id   AF-A0A4R8LPF3-F1
#
_cell.length_a   1.000
_cell.length_b   1.000
_cell.length_c   1.000
_cell.angle_alpha   90.00
_cell.angle_beta   90.00
_cell.angle_gamma   90.00
#
_symmetry.space_group_name_H-M   'P 1'
#
loop_
_entity.id
_entity.type
_entity.pdbx_description
1 polymer ?
#
loop_
_entity_poly.entity_id
_entity_poly.type
_entity_poly.pdbx_seq_one_letter_code
_entity_poly.pdbx_strand_id
1 'polypeptide(L)' 'MSDPEQKAWHEIPKVDDPKEFLLSVMNNTGIAVEDRVEAAQALMPYYHERLASEDDETDV' A
#
# COMPACT_ATOMS: atom_id res chain seq x y z
N MET A 1 2.30 -29.49 -4.38
CA MET A 1 3.29 -28.59 -3.78
C MET A 1 2.55 -27.28 -3.56
N SER A 2 2.31 -26.88 -2.32
CA SER A 2 1.71 -25.58 -2.04
C SER A 2 2.80 -24.54 -2.22
N ASP A 3 2.58 -23.58 -3.11
CA ASP A 3 3.49 -22.48 -3.30
C ASP A 3 3.43 -21.58 -2.05
N PRO A 4 4.53 -21.41 -1.30
CA PRO A 4 4.53 -20.57 -0.10
C PRO A 4 4.05 -19.13 -0.39
N GLU A 5 4.28 -18.65 -1.61
CA GLU A 5 3.80 -17.34 -2.06
C GLU A 5 2.28 -17.29 -2.19
N GLN A 6 1.64 -18.32 -2.77
CA GLN A 6 0.17 -18.38 -2.83
C GLN A 6 -0.46 -18.36 -1.44
N LYS A 7 0.18 -19.01 -0.46
CA LYS A 7 -0.29 -18.96 0.93
C LYS A 7 -0.21 -17.54 1.48
N ALA A 8 0.86 -16.81 1.21
CA ALA A 8 1.01 -15.43 1.66
C ALA A 8 -0.07 -14.50 1.08
N TRP A 9 -0.44 -14.69 -0.19
CA TRP A 9 -1.55 -13.95 -0.82
C TRP A 9 -2.92 -14.24 -0.17
N HIS A 10 -3.12 -15.44 0.36
CA HIS A 10 -4.33 -15.78 1.12
C HIS A 10 -4.37 -15.19 2.53
N GLU A 11 -3.21 -14.78 3.08
CA GLU A 11 -3.10 -14.14 4.40
C GLU A 11 -3.36 -12.63 4.34
N ILE A 12 -3.40 -12.03 3.15
CA ILE A 12 -3.75 -10.61 2.96
C ILE A 12 -5.23 -10.38 3.29
N PRO A 13 -5.55 -9.44 4.20
CA PRO A 13 -6.94 -9.14 4.55
C PRO A 13 -7.68 -8.59 3.33
N LYS A 14 -8.93 -9.02 3.16
CA LYS A 14 -9.84 -8.44 2.18
C LYS A 14 -10.42 -7.17 2.79
N VAL A 15 -9.97 -6.03 2.26
CA VAL A 15 -10.38 -4.71 2.69
C VAL A 15 -10.94 -3.95 1.50
N ASP A 16 -11.85 -3.02 1.76
CA ASP A 16 -12.45 -2.18 0.72
C ASP A 16 -11.58 -0.96 0.39
N ASP A 17 -10.69 -0.55 1.32
CA ASP A 17 -9.74 0.54 1.11
C ASP A 17 -8.49 0.06 0.36
N PRO A 18 -8.23 0.56 -0.87
CA PRO A 18 -7.03 0.23 -1.63
C PRO A 18 -5.73 0.53 -0.87
N LYS A 19 -5.70 1.57 -0.02
CA LYS A 19 -4.52 1.93 0.77
C LYS A 19 -4.19 0.85 1.81
N GLU A 20 -5.20 0.38 2.53
CA GLU A 20 -5.03 -0.70 3.52
C GLU A 20 -4.60 -2.01 2.85
N PHE A 21 -5.10 -2.29 1.65
CA PHE A 21 -4.67 -3.45 0.87
C PHE A 21 -3.18 -3.35 0.51
N LEU A 22 -2.75 -2.24 -0.08
CA LEU A 22 -1.35 -2.05 -0.49
C LEU A 22 -0.40 -2.04 0.71
N LEU A 23 -0.82 -1.48 1.85
CA LEU A 23 -0.07 -1.54 3.11
C LEU A 23 0.10 -2.97 3.61
N SER A 24 -0.94 -3.79 3.48
CA SER A 24 -0.90 -5.19 3.86
C SER A 24 0.06 -5.99 2.96
N VAL A 25 0.06 -5.71 1.65
CA VAL A 25 0.94 -6.36 0.68
C VAL A 25 2.41 -6.00 0.95
N MET A 26 2.76 -4.72 1.04
CA MET A 26 4.17 -4.29 1.19
C MET A 26 4.83 -4.81 2.48
N ASN A 27 4.04 -5.03 3.54
CA ASN A 27 4.52 -5.47 4.85
C ASN A 27 4.56 -7.01 5.01
N ASN A 28 4.06 -7.78 4.05
CA ASN A 28 4.04 -9.23 4.13
C ASN A 28 5.34 -9.87 3.60
N THR A 29 6.18 -10.39 4.49
CA THR A 29 7.48 -10.99 4.11
C THR A 29 7.36 -12.29 3.29
N GLY A 30 6.17 -12.89 3.22
CA GLY A 30 5.89 -14.07 2.40
C GLY A 30 5.58 -13.75 0.93
N ILE A 31 5.38 -12.48 0.58
CA ILE A 31 5.17 -12.02 -0.80
C ILE A 31 6.52 -11.66 -1.44
N ALA A 32 6.64 -11.86 -2.75
CA ALA A 32 7.80 -11.46 -3.52
C ALA A 32 8.23 -10.01 -3.21
N VAL A 33 9.55 -9.78 -3.22
CA VAL A 33 10.11 -8.45 -2.99
C VAL A 33 9.61 -7.47 -4.05
N GLU A 34 9.47 -7.93 -5.29
CA GLU A 34 9.02 -7.15 -6.44
C GLU A 34 7.61 -6.58 -6.21
N ASP A 35 6.64 -7.43 -5.88
CA ASP A 35 5.26 -7.02 -5.57
C ASP A 35 5.19 -6.08 -4.36
N ARG A 36 6.03 -6.30 -3.34
CA ARG A 36 6.10 -5.39 -2.18
C ARG A 36 6.61 -4.00 -2.55
N VAL A 37 7.61 -3.93 -3.43
CA VAL A 37 8.15 -2.67 -3.93
C VAL A 37 7.11 -1.95 -4.80
N GLU A 38 6.39 -2.67 -5.66
CA GLU A 38 5.30 -2.10 -6.45
C GLU A 38 4.17 -1.56 -5.56
N ALA A 39 3.78 -2.30 -4.52
CA ALA A 39 2.77 -1.83 -3.56
C ALA A 39 3.21 -0.56 -2.83
N ALA A 40 4.49 -0.47 -2.44
CA ALA A 40 5.05 0.73 -1.83
C ALA A 40 5.06 1.93 -2.79
N GLN A 41 5.38 1.72 -4.06
CA GLN A 41 5.32 2.77 -5.08
C GLN A 41 3.89 3.24 -5.33
N ALA A 42 2.93 2.32 -5.41
CA ALA A 42 1.50 2.61 -5.57
C ALA A 42 0.91 3.35 -4.36
N LEU A 43 1.52 3.21 -3.18
CA LEU A 43 1.13 3.95 -1.98
C LEU A 43 1.58 5.42 -1.98
N MET A 44 2.65 5.77 -2.70
CA MET A 44 3.23 7.12 -2.68
C MET A 44 2.19 8.24 -2.89
N PRO A 45 1.27 8.18 -3.89
CA PRO A 45 0.28 9.24 -4.13
C PRO A 45 -0.62 9.52 -2.92
N TYR A 46 -1.00 8.50 -2.17
CA TYR A 46 -1.83 8.63 -0.96
C TYR A 46 -1.15 9.42 0.15
N TYR A 47 0.18 9.51 0.14
CA TYR A 47 0.95 10.32 1.08
C TYR A 47 1.32 11.69 0.52
N HIS A 48 1.29 11.86 -0.81
CA HIS A 48 1.62 13.11 -1.50
C HIS A 48 0.42 14.07 -1.67
N GLU A 49 -0.83 13.59 -1.64
CA GLU A 49 -2.01 14.49 -1.67
C GLU A 49 -2.17 15.34 -0.40
N ARG A 50 -1.56 14.94 0.73
CA ARG A 50 -1.58 15.70 1.99
C ARG A 50 -0.57 16.87 2.03
N LEU A 51 0.05 17.21 0.90
CA LEU A 51 0.88 18.42 0.76
C LEU A 51 0.25 19.48 -0.15
N ALA A 52 -0.90 19.19 -0.78
CA ALA A 52 -1.56 20.12 -1.70
C ALA A 52 -2.92 20.65 -1.18
N SER A 53 -3.30 20.34 0.06
CA SER A 53 -4.61 20.69 0.61
C SER A 53 -4.60 21.42 1.97
N GLU A 54 -3.44 21.92 2.42
CA GLU A 54 -3.33 22.75 3.64
C GLU A 54 -2.38 23.96 3.44
N ASP A 55 -2.48 24.68 2.32
CA ASP A 55 -1.82 25.99 2.14
C ASP A 55 -2.74 26.97 1.38
N ASP A 56 -4.05 26.90 1.65
CA ASP A 56 -5.04 27.86 1.14
C ASP A 56 -5.73 28.55 2.33
N GLU A 57 -4.97 29.28 3.15
CA GLU A 57 -5.46 30.40 3.97
C GLU A 57 -4.32 31.11 4.70
N THR A 58 -3.85 32.24 4.16
CA THR A 58 -3.88 33.53 4.87
C THR A 58 -3.50 34.67 3.93
N ASP A 59 -4.56 35.35 3.46
CA ASP A 59 -4.57 36.72 2.96
C ASP A 59 -4.34 37.70 4.13
N VAL A 60 -3.21 38.41 4.17
CA VAL A 60 -3.06 39.82 4.64
C VAL A 60 -1.69 40.41 4.29
#